data_AF-A0A6N6S0A5-F1
#
_entry.id   AF-A0A6N6S0A5-F1
#
_cell.length_a   1.000
_cell.length_b   1.000
_cell.length_c   1.000
_cell.angle_alpha   90.00
_cell.angle_beta   90.00
_cell.angle_gamma   90.00
#
_symmetry.space_group_name_H-M   'P 1'
#
loop_
_entity.id
_entity.type
_entity.pdbx_description
1 polymer ?
#
loop_
_entity_poly.entity_id
_entity_poly.type
_entity_poly.pdbx_seq_one_letter_code
_entity_poly.pdbx_strand_id
1 'polypeptide(L)'
;MNYESELKVAVEAVRKACGLCVRVQSSLVSEETVKKKDDSPVTVADFGAQAVICCELMKSFPDIPIVAEEDSSELKSEGGKALTARVLEFAAEVFPGIDEEGLVAAIDAGDYGGGAGGTFWTLDPIDGTKGFLRGEQYAVALALIENGRVVLGVLGCPNLPLDLKQPDGVKGCILTAVKGGGASIRPLDHNTPKRIAVSDIEDTKLAPFCESVESAHSSHGDSARIAEILGVKAPPIRIDSQCK
;
A
#
# COMPACT_ATOMS: atom_id res chain seq x y z
N MET A 1 -3.19 7.68 -24.47
CA MET A 1 -2.85 8.72 -23.47
C MET A 1 -1.51 8.38 -22.86
N ASN A 2 -0.78 9.40 -22.45
CA ASN A 2 0.47 9.25 -21.72
C ASN A 2 0.19 9.63 -20.26
N TYR A 3 0.31 8.68 -19.33
CA TYR A 3 0.00 8.88 -17.90
C TYR A 3 1.24 9.35 -17.12
N GLU A 4 2.12 10.13 -17.75
CA GLU A 4 3.41 10.55 -17.17
C GLU A 4 3.23 11.47 -15.96
N SER A 5 2.29 12.42 -16.03
CA SER A 5 1.94 13.32 -14.92
C SER A 5 1.36 12.56 -13.74
N GLU A 6 0.40 11.70 -14.01
CA GLU A 6 -0.33 10.87 -13.06
C GLU A 6 0.64 9.93 -12.36
N LEU A 7 1.54 9.29 -13.12
CA LEU A 7 2.58 8.43 -12.56
C LEU A 7 3.52 9.19 -11.64
N LYS A 8 3.96 10.38 -12.03
CA LYS A 8 4.88 11.18 -11.24
C LYS A 8 4.25 11.58 -9.90
N VAL A 9 3.00 12.04 -9.92
CA VAL A 9 2.26 12.43 -8.70
C VAL A 9 1.96 11.21 -7.84
N ALA A 10 1.46 10.12 -8.43
CA ALA A 10 1.13 8.90 -7.70
C ALA A 10 2.35 8.28 -7.00
N VAL A 11 3.51 8.27 -7.67
CA VAL A 11 4.77 7.82 -7.06
C VAL A 11 5.18 8.69 -5.87
N GLU A 12 5.03 10.01 -5.98
CA GLU A 12 5.37 10.93 -4.88
C GLU A 12 4.39 10.81 -3.71
N ALA A 13 3.09 10.71 -4.00
CA ALA A 13 2.05 10.49 -2.99
C ALA A 13 2.28 9.18 -2.21
N VAL A 14 2.50 8.07 -2.92
CA VAL A 14 2.81 6.77 -2.30
C VAL A 14 4.12 6.81 -1.53
N ARG A 15 5.17 7.47 -2.04
CA ARG A 15 6.44 7.63 -1.30
C ARG A 15 6.23 8.32 0.04
N LYS A 16 5.46 9.42 0.04
CA LYS A 16 5.15 10.19 1.24
C LYS A 16 4.34 9.37 2.24
N ALA A 17 3.33 8.64 1.76
CA ALA A 17 2.53 7.74 2.59
C ALA A 17 3.39 6.63 3.19
N CYS A 18 4.22 5.95 2.39
CA CYS A 18 5.17 4.96 2.89
C CYS A 18 6.09 5.53 3.98
N GLY A 19 6.59 6.75 3.80
CA GLY A 19 7.40 7.44 4.81
C GLY A 19 6.64 7.65 6.12
N LEU A 20 5.36 8.03 6.06
CA LEU A 20 4.48 8.12 7.23
C LEU A 20 4.29 6.75 7.89
N CYS A 21 3.94 5.73 7.13
CA CYS A 21 3.69 4.37 7.64
C CYS A 21 4.92 3.79 8.35
N VAL A 22 6.12 4.01 7.81
CA VAL A 22 7.38 3.61 8.46
C VAL A 22 7.57 4.29 9.82
N ARG A 23 7.23 5.57 9.95
CA ARG A 23 7.32 6.31 11.23
C ARG A 23 6.28 5.83 12.23
N VAL A 24 5.04 5.64 11.79
CA VAL A 24 3.97 5.05 12.63
C VAL A 24 4.42 3.67 13.13
N GLN A 25 4.83 2.76 12.25
CA GLN A 25 5.29 1.41 12.61
C GLN A 25 6.48 1.45 13.59
N SER A 26 7.43 2.39 13.42
CA SER A 26 8.58 2.55 14.32
C SER A 26 8.17 3.05 15.71
N SER A 27 7.14 3.89 15.81
CA SER A 27 6.63 4.34 17.12
C SER A 27 6.04 3.19 17.95
N LEU A 28 5.55 2.13 17.30
CA LEU A 28 4.92 0.98 17.98
C LEU A 28 5.93 0.16 18.78
N VAL A 29 7.10 -0.06 18.18
CA VAL A 29 8.20 -0.78 18.83
C VAL A 29 8.66 -0.04 20.10
N SER A 30 8.54 1.29 20.11
CA SER A 30 8.86 2.09 21.30
C SER A 30 7.75 2.06 22.36
N GLU A 31 6.49 2.01 21.94
CA GLU A 31 5.30 2.04 22.79
C GLU A 31 4.92 0.66 23.37
N GLU A 32 5.32 -0.46 22.76
CA GLU A 32 5.11 -1.82 23.33
C GLU A 32 5.77 -2.02 24.71
N THR A 33 6.76 -1.20 25.07
CA THR A 33 7.34 -1.16 26.43
C THR A 33 6.40 -0.52 27.46
N VAL A 34 5.34 0.17 27.01
CA VAL A 34 4.40 0.93 27.84
C VAL A 34 2.98 0.56 27.42
N LYS A 35 2.41 -0.49 28.04
CA LYS A 35 1.00 -0.89 27.90
C LYS A 35 0.07 0.34 27.98
N LYS A 36 -0.40 0.83 26.84
CA LYS A 36 -1.56 1.72 26.76
C LYS A 36 -2.55 1.14 25.77
N LYS A 37 -3.79 1.17 26.25
CA LYS A 37 -5.01 0.75 25.59
C LYS A 37 -5.40 1.82 24.55
N ASP A 38 -5.94 1.30 23.46
CA ASP A 38 -6.93 1.94 22.59
C ASP A 38 -6.41 3.08 21.70
N ASP A 39 -6.07 2.67 20.47
CA ASP A 39 -6.24 3.30 19.14
C ASP A 39 -5.27 2.53 18.24
N SER A 40 -5.77 1.57 17.47
CA SER A 40 -4.88 0.57 16.88
C SER A 40 -3.84 1.25 15.96
N PRO A 41 -2.55 0.93 16.08
CA PRO A 41 -1.50 1.51 15.26
C PRO A 41 -1.72 1.50 13.76
N VAL A 42 -2.42 0.47 13.30
CA VAL A 42 -2.77 0.32 11.90
C VAL A 42 -3.79 1.39 11.50
N THR A 43 -4.81 1.63 12.32
CA THR A 43 -5.78 2.73 12.16
C THR A 43 -5.12 4.11 11.99
N VAL A 44 -4.07 4.42 12.77
CA VAL A 44 -3.32 5.68 12.59
C VAL A 44 -2.62 5.73 11.22
N ALA A 45 -2.03 4.61 10.80
CA ALA A 45 -1.36 4.51 9.50
C ALA A 45 -2.34 4.56 8.33
N ASP A 46 -3.50 3.90 8.44
CA ASP A 46 -4.57 3.89 7.44
C ASP A 46 -5.07 5.30 7.16
N PHE A 47 -5.57 5.99 8.20
CA PHE A 47 -6.04 7.38 8.07
C PHE A 47 -4.94 8.34 7.61
N GLY A 48 -3.72 8.20 8.14
CA GLY A 48 -2.59 9.06 7.78
C GLY A 48 -2.15 8.88 6.33
N ALA A 49 -2.04 7.64 5.86
CA ALA A 49 -1.67 7.33 4.48
C ALA A 49 -2.76 7.78 3.50
N GLN A 50 -4.04 7.55 3.82
CA GLN A 50 -5.17 8.03 3.01
C GLN A 50 -5.17 9.55 2.91
N ALA A 51 -5.06 10.26 4.02
CA ALA A 51 -5.02 11.73 4.03
C ALA A 51 -3.87 12.27 3.17
N VAL A 52 -2.66 11.72 3.34
CA VAL A 52 -1.45 12.12 2.58
C VAL A 52 -1.66 11.95 1.08
N ILE A 53 -2.20 10.81 0.65
CA ILE A 53 -2.41 10.53 -0.77
C ILE A 53 -3.53 11.41 -1.33
N CYS A 54 -4.67 11.51 -0.65
CA CYS A 54 -5.78 12.35 -1.08
C CYS A 54 -5.36 13.82 -1.19
N CYS A 55 -4.55 14.35 -0.27
CA CYS A 55 -4.01 15.71 -0.39
C CYS A 55 -3.20 15.92 -1.68
N GLU A 56 -2.28 15.02 -2.04
CA GLU A 56 -1.51 15.15 -3.29
C GLU A 56 -2.38 15.03 -4.54
N LEU A 57 -3.32 14.08 -4.52
CA LEU A 57 -4.20 13.82 -5.65
C LEU A 57 -5.14 15.00 -5.88
N MET A 58 -5.81 15.51 -4.84
CA MET A 58 -6.69 16.68 -4.96
C MET A 58 -5.94 17.94 -5.41
N LYS A 59 -4.69 18.11 -4.95
CA LYS A 59 -3.85 19.24 -5.36
C LYS A 59 -3.48 19.19 -6.83
N SER A 60 -3.25 18.00 -7.38
CA SER A 60 -2.73 17.81 -8.74
C SER A 60 -3.82 17.51 -9.76
N PHE A 61 -4.90 16.86 -9.34
CA PHE A 61 -6.00 16.34 -10.15
C PHE A 61 -7.35 16.52 -9.45
N PRO A 62 -7.78 17.77 -9.18
CA PRO A 62 -9.00 18.06 -8.42
C PRO A 62 -10.27 17.50 -9.07
N ASP A 63 -10.26 17.27 -10.38
CA ASP A 63 -11.41 16.77 -11.14
C ASP A 63 -11.48 15.23 -11.22
N ILE A 64 -10.48 14.51 -10.68
CA ILE A 64 -10.45 13.04 -10.68
C ILE A 64 -10.88 12.53 -9.30
N PRO A 65 -12.06 11.92 -9.16
CA PRO A 65 -12.54 11.40 -7.87
C PRO A 65 -11.70 10.23 -7.37
N ILE A 66 -11.80 9.96 -6.06
CA ILE A 66 -10.98 8.97 -5.35
C ILE A 66 -11.93 7.99 -4.65
N VAL A 67 -11.68 6.69 -4.83
CA VAL A 67 -12.26 5.60 -4.04
C VAL A 67 -11.22 5.18 -3.01
N ALA A 68 -11.55 5.24 -1.72
CA ALA A 68 -10.67 4.78 -0.65
C ALA A 68 -11.46 4.01 0.42
N GLU A 69 -10.75 3.27 1.28
CA GLU A 69 -11.36 2.39 2.29
C GLU A 69 -11.93 3.16 3.49
N GLU A 70 -11.21 4.18 3.96
CA GLU A 70 -11.51 4.84 5.23
C GLU A 70 -12.47 6.03 5.06
N ASP A 71 -13.26 6.30 6.11
CA ASP A 71 -14.05 7.53 6.24
C ASP A 71 -13.82 8.20 7.61
N SER A 72 -14.06 9.50 7.71
CA SER A 72 -13.73 10.23 8.94
C SER A 72 -14.73 10.04 10.11
N SER A 73 -15.70 9.11 10.03
CA SER A 73 -16.72 8.95 11.07
C SER A 73 -16.13 8.61 12.43
N GLU A 74 -15.08 7.77 12.46
CA GLU A 74 -14.38 7.44 13.71
C GLU A 74 -13.64 8.65 14.30
N LEU A 75 -12.95 9.42 13.45
CA LEU A 75 -12.21 10.63 13.82
C LEU A 75 -13.12 11.74 14.38
N LYS A 76 -14.34 11.85 13.86
CA LYS A 76 -15.36 12.83 14.29
C LYS A 76 -16.09 12.42 15.57
N SER A 77 -15.92 11.19 16.05
CA SER A 77 -16.61 10.69 17.24
C SER A 77 -16.07 11.30 18.55
N GLU A 78 -16.85 11.28 19.63
CA GLU A 78 -16.39 11.78 20.94
C GLU A 78 -15.16 11.02 21.46
N GLY A 79 -15.03 9.74 21.12
CA GLY A 79 -13.88 8.90 21.46
C GLY A 79 -12.67 9.10 20.53
N GLY A 80 -12.89 9.58 19.30
CA GLY A 80 -11.86 9.67 18.26
C GLY A 80 -10.88 10.83 18.40
N LYS A 81 -11.02 11.71 19.40
CA LYS A 81 -10.15 12.90 19.55
C LYS A 81 -8.68 12.55 19.72
N ALA A 82 -8.36 11.48 20.45
CA ALA A 82 -6.99 11.03 20.63
C ALA A 82 -6.39 10.52 19.32
N LEU A 83 -7.13 9.63 18.63
CA LEU A 83 -6.80 9.15 17.29
C LEU A 83 -6.61 10.30 16.29
N THR A 84 -7.54 11.25 16.20
CA THR A 84 -7.46 12.42 15.31
C THR A 84 -6.20 13.24 15.57
N ALA A 85 -5.89 13.52 16.84
CA ALA A 85 -4.66 14.25 17.19
C ALA A 85 -3.39 13.48 16.77
N ARG A 86 -3.40 12.14 16.92
CA ARG A 86 -2.28 11.26 16.54
C ARG A 86 -2.10 11.17 15.02
N VAL A 87 -3.20 11.04 14.27
CA VAL A 87 -3.17 11.06 12.80
C VAL A 87 -2.68 12.41 12.30
N LEU A 88 -3.19 13.50 12.88
CA LEU A 88 -2.79 14.85 12.52
C LEU A 88 -1.31 15.12 12.77
N GLU A 89 -0.77 14.64 13.90
CA GLU A 89 0.67 14.72 14.22
C GLU A 89 1.52 14.17 13.07
N PHE A 90 1.26 12.92 12.65
CA PHE A 90 2.03 12.28 11.58
C PHE A 90 1.76 12.90 10.20
N ALA A 91 0.52 13.28 9.91
CA ALA A 91 0.15 13.91 8.64
C ALA A 91 0.81 15.28 8.48
N ALA A 92 0.88 16.08 9.54
CA ALA A 92 1.47 17.43 9.53
C ALA A 92 2.99 17.44 9.28
N GLU A 93 3.70 16.36 9.62
CA GLU A 93 5.11 16.20 9.25
C GLU A 93 5.30 16.07 7.72
N VAL A 94 4.32 15.49 7.03
CA VAL A 94 4.33 15.29 5.58
C VAL A 94 3.73 16.49 4.84
N PHE A 95 2.64 17.04 5.38
CA PHE A 95 1.94 18.24 4.91
C PHE A 95 1.95 19.33 5.96
N PRO A 96 3.02 20.13 6.04
CA PRO A 96 3.07 21.25 6.97
C PRO A 96 1.88 22.19 6.77
N GLY A 97 1.11 22.41 7.84
CA GLY A 97 -0.04 23.31 7.84
C GLY A 97 -1.40 22.64 7.60
N ILE A 98 -1.46 21.31 7.45
CA ILE A 98 -2.74 20.59 7.56
C ILE A 98 -3.29 20.74 8.99
N ASP A 99 -4.57 21.06 9.11
CA ASP A 99 -5.31 21.13 10.36
C ASP A 99 -6.36 20.01 10.42
N GLU A 100 -7.14 19.93 11.50
CA GLU A 100 -8.17 18.90 11.67
C GLU A 100 -9.22 18.93 10.55
N GLU A 101 -9.61 20.12 10.11
CA GLU A 101 -10.59 20.29 9.01
C GLU A 101 -10.02 19.77 7.69
N GLY A 102 -8.77 20.13 7.37
CA GLY A 102 -8.06 19.63 6.19
C GLY A 102 -7.82 18.12 6.23
N LEU A 103 -7.53 17.55 7.40
CA LEU A 103 -7.38 16.11 7.59
C LEU A 103 -8.69 15.38 7.27
N VAL A 104 -9.79 15.82 7.87
CA VAL A 104 -11.12 15.24 7.64
C VAL A 104 -11.52 15.37 6.18
N ALA A 105 -11.33 16.54 5.57
CA ALA A 105 -11.63 16.76 4.15
C ALA A 105 -10.79 15.87 3.22
N ALA A 106 -9.52 15.61 3.56
CA ALA A 106 -8.67 14.71 2.79
C ALA A 106 -9.13 13.25 2.86
N ILE A 107 -9.54 12.79 4.04
CA ILE A 107 -10.05 11.42 4.22
C ILE A 107 -11.38 11.26 3.48
N ASP A 108 -12.32 12.19 3.68
CA ASP A 108 -13.66 12.14 3.08
C ASP A 108 -13.64 12.39 1.56
N ALA A 109 -12.53 12.86 0.97
CA ALA A 109 -12.38 12.93 -0.49
C ALA A 109 -12.34 11.54 -1.17
N GLY A 110 -12.17 10.47 -0.39
CA GLY A 110 -12.21 9.07 -0.82
C GLY A 110 -13.62 8.48 -0.96
N ASP A 111 -14.67 9.29 -0.88
CA ASP A 111 -16.08 8.86 -0.81
C ASP A 111 -16.70 8.40 -2.14
N TYR A 112 -15.93 8.38 -3.24
CA TYR A 112 -16.47 8.00 -4.53
C TYR A 112 -16.84 6.50 -4.55
N GLY A 113 -18.06 6.19 -4.98
CA GLY A 113 -18.55 4.80 -5.03
C GLY A 113 -17.99 3.95 -6.19
N GLY A 114 -17.13 4.50 -7.03
CA GLY A 114 -16.60 3.83 -8.22
C GLY A 114 -17.64 3.66 -9.34
N GLY A 115 -17.32 2.86 -10.35
CA GLY A 115 -18.25 2.55 -11.44
C GLY A 115 -17.58 2.02 -12.71
N ALA A 116 -18.41 1.67 -13.70
CA ALA A 116 -17.94 1.12 -14.98
C ALA A 116 -17.46 2.19 -15.98
N GLY A 117 -17.75 3.48 -15.73
CA GLY A 117 -17.40 4.60 -16.60
C GLY A 117 -16.63 5.69 -15.86
N GLY A 118 -16.02 6.61 -16.63
CA GLY A 118 -15.26 7.73 -16.09
C GLY A 118 -13.84 7.36 -15.66
N THR A 119 -13.14 8.33 -15.08
CA THR A 119 -11.77 8.19 -14.60
C THR A 119 -11.73 8.46 -13.11
N PHE A 120 -11.12 7.59 -12.32
CA PHE A 120 -11.03 7.73 -10.87
C PHE A 120 -9.79 7.02 -10.31
N TRP A 121 -9.30 7.51 -9.18
CA TRP A 121 -8.27 6.84 -8.38
C TRP A 121 -8.91 5.81 -7.45
N THR A 122 -8.19 4.73 -7.17
CA THR A 122 -8.56 3.76 -6.12
C THR A 122 -7.36 3.54 -5.21
N LEU A 123 -7.61 3.56 -3.90
CA LEU A 123 -6.59 3.53 -2.86
C LEU A 123 -6.94 2.48 -1.80
N ASP A 124 -5.94 1.67 -1.47
CA ASP A 124 -5.89 0.89 -0.23
C ASP A 124 -4.68 1.41 0.57
N PRO A 125 -4.90 2.11 1.70
CA PRO A 125 -3.84 2.79 2.42
C PRO A 125 -2.85 1.83 3.07
N ILE A 126 -3.31 0.66 3.56
CA ILE A 126 -2.47 -0.41 4.12
C ILE A 126 -3.04 -1.80 3.73
N ASP A 127 -2.57 -2.32 2.61
CA ASP A 127 -2.80 -3.71 2.23
C ASP A 127 -1.89 -4.63 3.05
N GLY A 128 -2.48 -5.43 3.93
CA GLY A 128 -1.76 -6.35 4.82
C GLY A 128 -1.61 -5.84 6.27
N THR A 129 -2.70 -5.36 6.87
CA THR A 129 -2.76 -4.81 8.24
C THR A 129 -2.09 -5.70 9.31
N LYS A 130 -2.25 -7.03 9.25
CA LYS A 130 -1.55 -7.96 10.16
C LYS A 130 -0.04 -7.92 10.01
N GLY A 131 0.45 -7.87 8.77
CA GLY A 131 1.87 -7.76 8.46
C GLY A 131 2.43 -6.43 8.96
N PHE A 132 1.69 -5.34 8.78
CA PHE A 132 2.03 -4.03 9.35
C PHE A 132 2.22 -4.09 10.87
N LEU A 133 1.25 -4.66 11.61
CA LEU A 133 1.32 -4.79 13.07
C LEU A 133 2.48 -5.66 13.56
N ARG A 134 2.92 -6.65 12.77
CA ARG A 134 4.04 -7.54 13.10
C ARG A 134 5.41 -6.98 12.69
N GLY A 135 5.47 -5.82 12.04
CA GLY A 135 6.72 -5.34 11.44
C GLY A 135 7.15 -6.14 10.20
N GLU A 136 6.23 -6.88 9.59
CA GLU A 136 6.43 -7.70 8.40
C GLU A 136 6.00 -6.92 7.13
N GLN A 137 5.69 -7.62 6.04
CA GLN A 137 5.34 -7.01 4.76
C GLN A 137 3.95 -6.37 4.79
N TYR A 138 3.83 -5.19 4.17
CA TYR A 138 2.58 -4.50 3.86
C TYR A 138 2.81 -3.59 2.65
N ALA A 139 1.75 -3.20 1.98
CA ALA A 139 1.81 -2.30 0.84
C ALA A 139 0.88 -1.10 1.01
N VAL A 140 1.26 0.03 0.39
CA VAL A 140 0.37 1.16 0.10
C VAL A 140 0.02 1.06 -1.38
N ALA A 141 -1.25 0.84 -1.72
CA ALA A 141 -1.67 0.51 -3.08
C ALA A 141 -2.54 1.60 -3.70
N LEU A 142 -2.08 2.15 -4.82
CA LEU A 142 -2.77 3.21 -5.55
C LEU A 142 -2.88 2.85 -7.03
N ALA A 143 -4.07 3.01 -7.61
CA ALA A 143 -4.28 2.79 -9.03
C ALA A 143 -5.18 3.86 -9.66
N LEU A 144 -5.00 4.08 -10.96
CA LEU A 144 -5.88 4.90 -11.79
C LEU A 144 -6.72 3.97 -12.67
N ILE A 145 -8.04 4.16 -12.62
CA ILE A 145 -9.01 3.44 -13.44
C ILE A 145 -9.61 4.42 -14.44
N GLU A 146 -9.68 4.02 -15.71
CA GLU A 146 -10.34 4.75 -16.79
C GLU A 146 -11.28 3.82 -17.54
N ASN A 147 -12.58 4.15 -17.54
CA ASN A 147 -13.65 3.39 -18.17
C ASN A 147 -13.63 1.90 -17.78
N GLY A 148 -13.56 1.65 -16.47
CA GLY A 148 -13.54 0.31 -15.89
C GLY A 148 -12.25 -0.48 -16.16
N ARG A 149 -11.18 0.16 -16.64
CA ARG A 149 -9.88 -0.48 -16.87
C ARG A 149 -8.80 0.18 -16.03
N VAL A 150 -8.03 -0.63 -15.30
CA VAL A 150 -6.81 -0.16 -14.64
C VAL A 150 -5.80 0.27 -15.70
N VAL A 151 -5.38 1.53 -15.66
CA VAL A 151 -4.43 2.12 -16.63
C VAL A 151 -3.07 2.43 -16.02
N LEU A 152 -3.01 2.56 -14.70
CA LEU A 152 -1.79 2.83 -13.93
C LEU A 152 -1.92 2.18 -12.55
N GLY A 153 -0.83 1.59 -12.07
CA GLY A 153 -0.72 1.07 -10.69
C GLY A 153 0.61 1.47 -10.06
N VAL A 154 0.55 1.77 -8.76
CA VAL A 154 1.68 2.10 -7.88
C VAL A 154 1.53 1.30 -6.59
N LEU A 155 2.56 0.53 -6.24
CA LEU A 155 2.64 -0.19 -4.97
C LEU A 155 3.87 0.29 -4.22
N GLY A 156 3.66 0.90 -3.07
CA GLY A 156 4.75 1.21 -2.14
C GLY A 156 4.90 0.06 -1.15
N CYS A 157 6.09 -0.54 -1.08
CA CYS A 157 6.37 -1.73 -0.26
C CYS A 157 7.55 -1.41 0.69
N PRO A 158 7.30 -0.83 1.88
CA PRO A 158 8.36 -0.30 2.74
C PRO A 158 9.30 -1.35 3.31
N ASN A 159 8.78 -2.55 3.56
CA ASN A 159 9.55 -3.63 4.17
C ASN A 159 10.10 -4.64 3.14
N LEU A 160 9.84 -4.44 1.85
CA LEU A 160 10.24 -5.36 0.79
C LEU A 160 11.72 -5.17 0.44
N PRO A 161 12.56 -6.23 0.44
CA PRO A 161 13.95 -6.13 -0.01
C PRO A 161 14.00 -5.89 -1.52
N LEU A 162 14.90 -4.99 -1.95
CA LEU A 162 15.09 -4.69 -3.38
C LEU A 162 15.64 -5.87 -4.18
N ASP A 163 16.41 -6.74 -3.52
CA ASP A 163 16.87 -8.01 -4.06
C ASP A 163 16.33 -9.12 -3.16
N LEU A 164 15.39 -9.90 -3.66
CA LEU A 164 14.80 -11.04 -2.93
C LEU A 164 15.86 -12.11 -2.55
N LYS A 165 17.02 -12.13 -3.22
CA LYS A 165 18.15 -13.01 -2.86
C LYS A 165 18.96 -12.47 -1.69
N GLN A 166 18.75 -11.22 -1.31
CA GLN A 166 19.40 -10.53 -0.20
C GLN A 166 18.33 -9.97 0.75
N PRO A 167 17.62 -10.83 1.50
CA PRO A 167 16.50 -10.43 2.35
C PRO A 167 16.89 -9.43 3.46
N ASP A 168 18.15 -9.43 3.88
CA ASP A 168 18.72 -8.50 4.86
C ASP A 168 19.35 -7.25 4.23
N GLY A 169 19.22 -7.09 2.91
CA GLY A 169 19.74 -5.96 2.15
C GLY A 169 18.88 -4.69 2.29
N VAL A 170 19.06 -3.75 1.36
CA VAL A 170 18.26 -2.52 1.32
C VAL A 170 16.79 -2.87 1.12
N LYS A 171 15.94 -2.40 2.04
CA LYS A 171 14.49 -2.55 2.01
C LYS A 171 13.83 -1.25 1.57
N GLY A 172 12.60 -1.39 1.07
CA GLY A 172 11.78 -0.27 0.68
C GLY A 172 11.85 -0.01 -0.81
N CYS A 173 10.73 -0.23 -1.49
CA CYS A 173 10.63 0.04 -2.91
C CYS A 173 9.25 0.54 -3.32
N ILE A 174 9.18 1.10 -4.52
CA ILE A 174 7.93 1.43 -5.21
C ILE A 174 7.92 0.67 -6.53
N LEU A 175 6.93 -0.20 -6.71
CA LEU A 175 6.62 -0.82 -7.98
C LEU A 175 5.61 0.02 -8.73
N THR A 176 5.77 0.13 -10.05
CA THR A 176 4.82 0.84 -10.91
C THR A 176 4.58 0.10 -12.20
N ALA A 177 3.37 0.20 -12.72
CA ALA A 177 3.04 -0.25 -14.06
C ALA A 177 2.10 0.75 -14.74
N VAL A 178 2.32 0.98 -16.03
CA VAL A 178 1.42 1.76 -16.89
C VAL A 178 0.96 0.87 -18.04
N LYS A 179 -0.31 0.94 -18.39
CA LYS A 179 -0.90 0.17 -19.50
C LYS A 179 -0.13 0.40 -20.79
N GLY A 180 0.39 -0.69 -21.39
CA GLY A 180 1.26 -0.64 -22.57
C GLY A 180 2.69 -0.19 -22.31
N GLY A 181 2.98 0.39 -21.13
CA GLY A 181 4.31 0.81 -20.70
C GLY A 181 5.10 -0.26 -19.98
N GLY A 182 4.47 -1.31 -19.45
CA GLY A 182 5.08 -2.39 -18.66
C GLY A 182 5.41 -1.96 -17.22
N ALA A 183 6.17 -2.80 -16.48
CA ALA A 183 6.43 -2.61 -15.05
C ALA A 183 7.86 -2.17 -14.72
N SER A 184 8.04 -1.50 -13.58
CA SER A 184 9.33 -1.11 -13.03
C SER A 184 9.32 -1.08 -11.51
N ILE A 185 10.51 -1.16 -10.91
CA ILE A 185 10.77 -1.01 -9.48
C ILE A 185 11.77 0.12 -9.26
N ARG A 186 11.64 0.86 -8.15
CA ARG A 186 12.63 1.84 -7.68
C ARG A 186 12.76 1.77 -6.16
N PRO A 187 13.94 2.05 -5.57
CA PRO A 187 14.06 2.25 -4.13
C PRO A 187 13.11 3.34 -3.62
N LEU A 188 12.66 3.27 -2.37
CA LEU A 188 11.78 4.30 -1.80
C LEU A 188 12.44 5.69 -1.79
N ASP A 189 13.73 5.74 -1.51
CA ASP A 189 14.56 6.94 -1.37
C ASP A 189 15.16 7.45 -2.69
N HIS A 190 15.00 6.72 -3.81
CA HIS A 190 15.54 7.09 -5.12
C HIS A 190 14.43 7.13 -6.19
N ASN A 191 14.58 8.00 -7.18
CA ASN A 191 13.59 8.15 -8.25
C ASN A 191 13.87 7.31 -9.50
N THR A 192 15.06 6.72 -9.63
CA THR A 192 15.46 6.01 -10.85
C THR A 192 14.80 4.63 -10.95
N PRO A 193 13.89 4.40 -11.93
CA PRO A 193 13.22 3.12 -12.08
C PRO A 193 14.08 2.11 -12.87
N LYS A 194 14.01 0.84 -12.48
CA LYS A 194 14.54 -0.31 -13.21
C LYS A 194 13.38 -1.15 -13.73
N ARG A 195 13.44 -1.59 -14.99
CA ARG A 195 12.45 -2.50 -15.57
C ARG A 195 12.48 -3.86 -14.87
N ILE A 196 11.30 -4.44 -14.67
CA ILE A 196 11.12 -5.77 -14.10
C ILE A 196 10.30 -6.62 -15.07
N ALA A 197 10.50 -7.94 -14.98
CA ALA A 197 9.76 -8.94 -15.72
C ALA A 197 9.54 -10.14 -14.80
N VAL A 198 8.54 -10.96 -15.13
CA VAL A 198 8.36 -12.27 -14.50
C VAL A 198 9.53 -13.20 -14.84
N SER A 199 9.69 -14.27 -14.06
CA SER A 199 10.71 -15.29 -14.32
C SER A 199 10.53 -15.93 -15.71
N ASP A 200 11.63 -16.36 -16.31
CA ASP A 200 11.71 -17.17 -17.52
C ASP A 200 11.63 -18.68 -17.24
N ILE A 201 11.10 -19.08 -16.08
CA ILE A 201 10.94 -20.49 -15.70
C ILE A 201 9.89 -21.14 -16.59
N GLU A 202 10.33 -22.05 -17.46
CA GLU A 202 9.47 -22.84 -18.35
C GLU A 202 9.08 -24.20 -17.74
N ASP A 203 9.91 -24.76 -16.85
CA ASP A 203 9.63 -26.03 -16.18
C ASP A 203 8.82 -25.78 -14.90
N THR A 204 7.57 -26.24 -14.88
CA THR A 204 6.66 -26.12 -13.72
C THR A 204 7.26 -26.73 -12.45
N LYS A 205 8.18 -27.69 -12.56
CA LYS A 205 8.85 -28.30 -11.40
C LYS A 205 9.72 -27.30 -10.64
N LEU A 206 10.19 -26.25 -11.31
CA LEU A 206 11.05 -25.20 -10.75
C LEU A 206 10.25 -23.94 -10.39
N ALA A 207 8.97 -23.86 -10.77
CA ALA A 207 8.15 -22.68 -10.53
C ALA A 207 7.78 -22.59 -9.04
N PRO A 208 8.23 -21.55 -8.31
CA PRO A 208 7.72 -21.30 -6.98
C PRO A 208 6.23 -20.89 -7.08
N PHE A 209 5.47 -21.19 -6.04
CA PHE A 209 4.06 -20.76 -5.95
C PHE A 209 3.85 -19.92 -4.70
N CYS A 210 2.91 -18.99 -4.78
CA CYS A 210 2.48 -18.23 -3.61
C CYS A 210 1.42 -19.02 -2.84
N GLU A 211 1.52 -19.00 -1.51
CA GLU A 211 0.53 -19.62 -0.62
C GLU A 211 0.28 -18.67 0.54
N SER A 212 -0.92 -18.63 1.12
CA SER A 212 -1.18 -17.76 2.27
C SER A 212 -0.31 -18.15 3.46
N VAL A 213 0.06 -17.18 4.32
CA VAL A 213 0.59 -17.53 5.66
C VAL A 213 -0.56 -18.11 6.51
N GLU A 214 -1.73 -17.50 6.43
CA GLU A 214 -2.94 -17.89 7.16
C GLU A 214 -3.67 -19.05 6.45
N SER A 215 -3.73 -20.21 7.09
CA SER A 215 -4.41 -21.42 6.56
C SER A 215 -5.91 -21.27 6.41
N ALA A 216 -6.52 -20.28 7.08
CA ALA A 216 -7.93 -19.95 6.90
C ALA A 216 -8.22 -19.21 5.59
N HIS A 217 -7.20 -18.59 4.96
CA HIS A 217 -7.35 -17.76 3.76
C HIS A 217 -7.06 -18.55 2.47
N SER A 218 -6.49 -19.76 2.57
CA SER A 218 -6.30 -20.64 1.41
C SER A 218 -6.28 -22.12 1.82
N SER A 219 -6.81 -22.99 0.95
CA SER A 219 -6.76 -24.44 1.17
C SER A 219 -5.34 -24.97 0.93
N HIS A 220 -4.53 -25.02 1.99
CA HIS A 220 -3.15 -25.53 1.89
C HIS A 220 -3.09 -26.97 1.37
N GLY A 221 -4.14 -27.77 1.65
CA GLY A 221 -4.26 -29.13 1.12
C GLY A 221 -4.42 -29.17 -0.39
N ASP A 222 -5.25 -28.29 -0.96
CA ASP A 222 -5.44 -28.22 -2.41
C ASP A 222 -4.19 -27.67 -3.11
N SER A 223 -3.55 -26.65 -2.53
CA SER A 223 -2.27 -26.12 -3.01
C SER A 223 -1.18 -27.19 -3.04
N ALA A 224 -1.05 -27.98 -1.97
CA ALA A 224 -0.10 -29.09 -1.90
C ALA A 224 -0.40 -30.17 -2.96
N ARG A 225 -1.68 -30.48 -3.19
CA ARG A 225 -2.10 -31.46 -4.21
C ARG A 225 -1.81 -30.96 -5.63
N ILE A 226 -2.03 -29.67 -5.91
CA ILE A 226 -1.69 -29.07 -7.20
C ILE A 226 -0.16 -29.11 -7.41
N ALA A 227 0.61 -28.75 -6.39
CA ALA A 227 2.07 -28.82 -6.42
C ALA A 227 2.57 -30.25 -6.70
N GLU A 228 1.95 -31.27 -6.10
CA GLU A 228 2.25 -32.68 -6.36
C GLU A 228 1.96 -33.08 -7.82
N ILE A 229 0.77 -32.74 -8.34
CA ILE A 229 0.38 -33.04 -9.73
C ILE A 229 1.33 -32.39 -10.74
N LEU A 230 1.74 -31.15 -10.48
CA LEU A 230 2.65 -30.37 -11.33
C LEU A 230 4.13 -30.74 -11.10
N GLY A 231 4.44 -31.57 -10.11
CA GLY A 231 5.79 -31.97 -9.75
C GLY A 231 6.66 -30.83 -9.20
N VAL A 232 6.04 -29.78 -8.63
CA VAL A 232 6.71 -28.60 -8.08
C VAL A 232 7.67 -29.02 -6.96
N LYS A 233 8.93 -28.62 -7.08
CA LYS A 233 9.98 -28.86 -6.09
C LYS A 233 10.41 -27.60 -5.35
N ALA A 234 10.06 -26.43 -5.88
CA ALA A 234 10.33 -25.16 -5.23
C ALA A 234 9.45 -25.01 -3.97
N PRO A 235 10.00 -24.51 -2.86
CA PRO A 235 9.20 -24.23 -1.67
C PRO A 235 8.20 -23.08 -1.95
N PRO A 236 7.03 -23.06 -1.29
CA PRO A 236 6.07 -21.97 -1.42
C PRO A 236 6.61 -20.65 -0.86
N ILE A 237 6.20 -19.56 -1.50
CA ILE A 237 6.40 -18.18 -1.03
C ILE A 237 5.14 -17.76 -0.25
N ARG A 238 5.26 -17.62 1.07
CA ARG A 238 4.10 -17.37 1.97
C ARG A 238 3.63 -15.91 2.01
N ILE A 239 2.50 -15.53 1.43
CA ILE A 239 2.06 -14.12 1.33
C ILE A 239 0.94 -13.77 2.31
N ASP A 240 0.99 -12.57 2.91
CA ASP A 240 -0.08 -11.97 3.75
C ASP A 240 -0.57 -10.60 3.21
N SER A 241 0.10 -10.09 2.17
CA SER A 241 -0.13 -8.82 1.47
C SER A 241 0.18 -9.04 -0.02
N GLN A 242 -0.22 -8.09 -0.86
CA GLN A 242 0.19 -7.94 -2.26
C GLN A 242 1.72 -7.84 -2.45
N CYS A 243 2.51 -7.70 -1.38
CA CYS A 243 3.99 -7.73 -1.46
C CYS A 243 4.65 -8.85 -0.64
N LYS A 244 5.69 -9.46 -1.22
CA LYS A 244 6.66 -10.37 -0.57
C LYS A 244 7.94 -10.53 -1.39
#